data_AF-A0A9N9VKN8-F1
#
_entry.id   AF-A0A9N9VKN8-F1
#
_cell.length_a   1.000
_cell.length_b   1.000
_cell.length_c   1.000
_cell.angle_alpha   90.00
_cell.angle_beta   90.00
_cell.angle_gamma   90.00
#
_symmetry.space_group_name_H-M   'P 1'
#
loop_
_entity.id
_entity.type
_entity.pdbx_description
1 polymer ?
#
loop_
_entity_poly.entity_id
_entity_poly.type
_entity_poly.pdbx_seq_one_letter_code
_entity_poly.pdbx_strand_id
1 'polypeptide(L)'
;MAADDVEMLPYGSKAGKGQQHGSRYRLPVFSGPGGRQAAAWIVRLPAIRIILAAIVVILLTGTLSSCIGYEHDFTRPIIDDNGMISFGHQPEPFETDATPGDRRLVLVLPADKPGLSVCKAVTSALALGYPMPVLVNWGADPHERWGNKGGSNLLKITGVLEYLDEMLGGESLDGHRLRPEDLVAMVDPSDAWFQLPPEVLLARYHEGNGKANKRLEKEWAGRSGEEMPVKQTIIASAQKRCWPTQDMGPDLHCDKLPASPARKDLYGSKTDIEQPEDESKRFHDLRPRYLNSGFIIGPAADLHRYFRRVKEKLDRKLGEGERFIQTDQGIFAEVFAEQEIYRQWLLDQQKEGKPAFPTGEGSDMLDDNFEFHIGLDYGQVLSAPTNHAEADGDFLLLDDKAHIKARSKDLKIKKGRLVGVPADLKDARIPAGVVGSLHWGNMSLYADFFSGSVPVTLHHDAYRDGLKARVTEWWDRTWFFPQLRELLSLRLKDVQDLSPLATLPAGNENKLVYWPLTADLTGHRPRVFKADLDSPGLGEISFEDMCRPPGETPDVRTHWYDEIFRDGKGTFSV
;
A
#
# COMPACT_ATOMS: atom_id res chain seq x y z
N MET A 1 9.66 20.70 28.79
CA MET A 1 11.11 20.97 28.87
C MET A 1 11.76 19.73 29.48
N ALA A 2 12.52 19.01 28.65
CA ALA A 2 13.42 17.87 28.91
C ALA A 2 13.30 16.97 27.67
N ALA A 3 14.10 17.29 26.66
CA ALA A 3 14.34 16.46 25.49
C ALA A 3 15.52 15.55 25.85
N ASP A 4 15.34 14.24 25.72
CA ASP A 4 16.47 13.31 25.70
C ASP A 4 16.84 13.07 24.24
N ASP A 5 17.79 13.87 23.79
CA ASP A 5 18.54 13.73 22.55
C ASP A 5 19.47 12.51 22.67
N VAL A 6 19.24 11.48 21.85
CA VAL A 6 20.25 10.45 21.58
C VAL A 6 21.00 10.86 20.32
N GLU A 7 22.08 11.61 20.55
CA GLU A 7 23.05 12.07 19.56
C GLU A 7 23.86 10.86 19.03
N MET A 8 23.73 10.53 17.73
CA MET A 8 24.60 9.55 17.07
C MET A 8 25.95 10.18 16.75
N LEU A 9 27.02 9.69 17.40
CA LEU A 9 28.41 10.08 17.14
C LEU A 9 28.94 9.49 15.82
N PRO A 10 29.72 10.25 15.01
CA PRO A 10 30.36 9.74 13.81
C PRO A 10 31.71 9.09 14.13
N TYR A 11 31.91 7.84 13.69
CA TYR A 11 33.21 7.17 13.78
C TYR A 11 34.17 7.70 12.69
N GLY A 12 35.20 8.41 13.13
CA GLY A 12 36.27 8.94 12.29
C GLY A 12 37.25 7.87 11.82
N SER A 13 37.63 7.95 10.54
CA SER A 13 38.73 7.21 9.93
C SER A 13 40.08 7.69 10.46
N LYS A 14 40.95 6.77 10.92
CA LYS A 14 42.39 7.03 11.05
C LYS A 14 43.19 6.11 10.13
N ALA A 15 43.93 6.76 9.23
CA ALA A 15 44.99 6.18 8.43
C ALA A 15 46.21 5.83 9.30
N GLY A 16 46.86 4.70 8.98
CA GLY A 16 48.18 4.34 9.47
C GLY A 16 48.99 3.69 8.35
N LYS A 17 50.05 4.37 7.90
CA LYS A 17 51.10 3.87 7.00
C LYS A 17 52.19 3.18 7.82
N GLY A 18 52.76 2.08 7.30
CA GLY A 18 53.98 1.45 7.81
C GLY A 18 54.52 0.30 6.94
N GLN A 19 55.56 0.61 6.14
CA GLN A 19 56.65 -0.19 5.51
C GLN A 19 57.03 -1.55 6.15
N GLN A 20 57.77 -2.52 5.58
CA GLN A 20 58.38 -2.89 4.27
C GLN A 20 58.98 -4.32 4.40
N HIS A 21 59.50 -4.87 3.29
CA HIS A 21 60.32 -6.11 3.07
C HIS A 21 59.54 -7.35 2.63
N GLY A 22 59.91 -8.10 1.58
CA GLY A 22 61.04 -8.04 0.64
C GLY A 22 61.14 -9.34 -0.20
N SER A 23 61.87 -9.24 -1.32
CA SER A 23 62.44 -10.33 -2.17
C SER A 23 61.49 -11.03 -3.18
N ARG A 24 61.53 -10.66 -4.46
CA ARG A 24 62.26 -11.31 -5.59
C ARG A 24 61.96 -12.80 -5.78
N TYR A 25 61.43 -13.19 -6.95
CA TYR A 25 62.09 -14.09 -7.91
C TYR A 25 61.47 -13.95 -9.32
N ARG A 26 62.31 -14.17 -10.34
CA ARG A 26 62.11 -13.88 -11.77
C ARG A 26 61.33 -14.98 -12.49
N LEU A 27 60.63 -14.56 -13.55
CA LEU A 27 60.20 -15.37 -14.70
C LEU A 27 61.41 -15.96 -15.46
N PRO A 28 61.14 -16.93 -16.35
CA PRO A 28 61.54 -16.68 -17.72
C PRO A 28 60.44 -16.90 -18.76
N VAL A 29 60.59 -16.05 -19.78
CA VAL A 29 59.96 -15.95 -21.09
C VAL A 29 60.23 -17.22 -21.92
N PHE A 30 59.28 -17.60 -22.78
CA PHE A 30 59.59 -18.23 -24.06
C PHE A 30 58.86 -17.50 -25.20
N SER A 31 59.61 -17.28 -26.27
CA SER A 31 59.35 -16.38 -27.38
C SER A 31 59.44 -17.13 -28.72
N GLY A 32 58.34 -17.14 -29.49
CA GLY A 32 58.23 -17.22 -30.97
C GLY A 32 58.96 -18.36 -31.74
N PRO A 33 58.99 -18.35 -33.09
CA PRO A 33 58.32 -17.43 -34.03
C PRO A 33 57.74 -18.07 -35.34
N GLY A 34 57.00 -17.26 -36.10
CA GLY A 34 56.92 -17.29 -37.58
C GLY A 34 55.93 -18.27 -38.23
N GLY A 35 55.24 -17.99 -39.33
CA GLY A 35 55.23 -16.83 -40.22
C GLY A 35 54.60 -17.21 -41.59
N ARG A 36 53.69 -16.36 -42.08
CA ARG A 36 53.49 -15.90 -43.47
C ARG A 36 53.08 -16.85 -44.63
N GLN A 37 51.94 -16.44 -45.23
CA GLN A 37 51.68 -16.14 -46.66
C GLN A 37 50.97 -17.15 -47.58
N ALA A 38 49.71 -16.78 -47.90
CA ALA A 38 49.12 -16.53 -49.22
C ALA A 38 49.19 -17.60 -50.34
N ALA A 39 48.02 -18.03 -50.80
CA ALA A 39 47.75 -18.23 -52.22
C ALA A 39 46.26 -17.97 -52.51
N ALA A 40 46.03 -17.04 -53.44
CA ALA A 40 44.73 -16.69 -53.99
C ALA A 40 44.32 -17.68 -55.08
N TRP A 41 43.04 -18.04 -55.13
CA TRP A 41 42.37 -18.48 -56.35
C TRP A 41 41.03 -17.75 -56.47
N ILE A 42 41.02 -16.74 -57.34
CA ILE A 42 39.80 -16.08 -57.83
C ILE A 42 39.34 -16.88 -59.04
N VAL A 43 38.22 -17.60 -58.92
CA VAL A 43 37.44 -18.03 -60.07
C VAL A 43 36.10 -17.29 -60.06
N ARG A 44 35.91 -16.62 -61.20
CA ARG A 44 34.80 -15.77 -61.63
C ARG A 44 33.45 -16.46 -61.51
N LEU A 45 32.48 -15.87 -60.80
CA LEU A 45 31.05 -16.04 -61.10
C LEU A 45 30.29 -14.78 -60.63
N PRO A 46 29.96 -13.82 -61.53
CA PRO A 46 29.20 -12.61 -61.16
C PRO A 46 27.72 -12.89 -60.84
N ALA A 47 27.20 -14.07 -61.19
CA ALA A 47 25.81 -14.44 -60.93
C ALA A 47 25.54 -14.80 -59.45
N ILE A 48 26.52 -15.37 -58.73
CA ILE A 48 26.32 -15.82 -57.35
C ILE A 48 26.28 -14.65 -56.36
N ARG A 49 26.99 -13.55 -56.62
CA ARG A 49 26.89 -12.33 -55.79
C ARG A 49 25.56 -11.60 -55.96
N ILE A 50 24.97 -11.65 -57.16
CA ILE A 50 23.64 -11.06 -57.40
C ILE A 50 22.56 -11.92 -56.73
N ILE A 51 22.69 -13.25 -56.78
CA ILE A 51 21.76 -14.17 -56.11
C ILE A 51 21.91 -14.11 -54.59
N LEU A 52 23.13 -14.03 -54.04
CA LEU A 52 23.34 -13.86 -52.60
C LEU A 52 22.90 -12.48 -52.10
N ALA A 53 23.12 -11.41 -52.88
CA ALA A 53 22.57 -10.09 -52.54
C ALA A 53 21.04 -10.08 -52.62
N ALA A 54 20.43 -10.74 -53.60
CA ALA A 54 18.98 -10.90 -53.68
C ALA A 54 18.40 -11.75 -52.54
N ILE A 55 19.09 -12.82 -52.11
CA ILE A 55 18.68 -13.63 -50.97
C ILE A 55 18.85 -12.86 -49.65
N VAL A 56 19.89 -12.05 -49.49
CA VAL A 56 20.05 -11.18 -48.32
C VAL A 56 18.99 -10.06 -48.31
N VAL A 57 18.64 -9.49 -49.47
CA VAL A 57 17.53 -8.53 -49.58
C VAL A 57 16.19 -9.21 -49.31
N ILE A 58 15.94 -10.42 -49.82
CA ILE A 58 14.70 -11.19 -49.57
C ILE A 58 14.61 -11.66 -48.12
N LEU A 59 15.73 -11.98 -47.46
CA LEU A 59 15.75 -12.31 -46.03
C LEU A 59 15.60 -11.06 -45.15
N LEU A 60 16.12 -9.90 -45.58
CA LEU A 60 15.91 -8.61 -44.90
C LEU A 60 14.49 -8.06 -45.12
N THR A 61 13.88 -8.24 -46.31
CA THR A 61 12.49 -7.83 -46.57
C THR A 61 11.47 -8.87 -46.10
N GLY A 62 11.84 -10.15 -46.08
CA GLY A 62 11.03 -11.27 -45.60
C GLY A 62 10.98 -11.42 -44.09
N THR A 63 11.93 -10.82 -43.36
CA THR A 63 11.84 -10.66 -41.89
C THR A 63 11.18 -9.34 -41.47
N LEU A 64 10.90 -8.44 -42.43
CA LEU A 64 10.08 -7.24 -42.23
C LEU A 64 8.57 -7.49 -42.45
N SER A 65 8.17 -8.65 -43.01
CA SER A 65 6.75 -9.05 -43.13
C SER A 65 6.31 -10.12 -42.11
N SER A 66 7.19 -10.54 -41.19
CA SER A 66 6.85 -11.44 -40.07
C SER A 66 7.14 -10.83 -38.69
N CYS A 67 7.54 -9.56 -38.64
CA CYS A 67 7.77 -8.81 -37.40
C CYS A 67 6.91 -7.54 -37.27
N ILE A 68 5.86 -7.39 -38.11
CA ILE A 68 4.75 -6.46 -37.86
C ILE A 68 3.58 -7.30 -37.31
N GLY A 69 3.81 -7.88 -36.13
CA GLY A 69 2.77 -8.29 -35.20
C GLY A 69 2.73 -7.25 -34.09
N TYR A 70 2.48 -6.00 -34.46
CA TYR A 70 2.38 -4.85 -33.55
C TYR A 70 0.95 -4.32 -33.61
N GLU A 71 0.35 -4.22 -32.43
CA GLU A 71 -0.60 -3.18 -32.04
C GLU A 71 -1.79 -2.93 -32.99
N HIS A 72 -2.81 -3.80 -32.89
CA HIS A 72 -4.18 -3.35 -33.08
C HIS A 72 -4.84 -3.13 -31.71
N ASP A 73 -4.46 -2.03 -31.08
CA ASP A 73 -5.37 -1.26 -30.22
C ASP A 73 -5.39 0.19 -30.73
N PHE A 74 -5.79 0.34 -31.99
CA PHE A 74 -6.16 1.63 -32.54
C PHE A 74 -7.68 1.77 -32.40
N THR A 75 -8.06 2.43 -31.30
CA THR A 75 -9.28 3.21 -31.20
C THR A 75 -9.51 3.99 -32.50
N ARG A 76 -10.60 3.66 -33.21
CA ARG A 76 -11.08 4.54 -34.27
C ARG A 76 -11.59 5.82 -33.61
N PRO A 77 -11.17 7.02 -34.04
CA PRO A 77 -11.78 8.24 -33.54
C PRO A 77 -13.23 8.30 -34.00
N ILE A 78 -14.17 8.37 -33.04
CA ILE A 78 -15.54 8.79 -33.32
C ILE A 78 -15.50 10.31 -33.35
N ILE A 79 -15.70 10.86 -34.55
CA ILE A 79 -15.93 12.29 -34.76
C ILE A 79 -17.43 12.49 -34.50
N ASP A 80 -17.78 13.23 -33.45
CA ASP A 80 -19.17 13.65 -33.26
C ASP A 80 -19.57 14.67 -34.33
N ASP A 81 -20.86 14.93 -34.50
CA ASP A 81 -21.39 15.86 -35.52
C ASP A 81 -20.88 17.32 -35.35
N ASN A 82 -20.09 17.60 -34.30
CA ASN A 82 -19.47 18.88 -34.00
C ASN A 82 -17.93 18.89 -34.18
N GLY A 83 -17.32 17.79 -34.63
CA GLY A 83 -15.89 17.73 -34.94
C GLY A 83 -14.97 17.55 -33.74
N MET A 84 -15.46 17.13 -32.56
CA MET A 84 -14.62 16.83 -31.40
C MET A 84 -14.19 15.36 -31.34
N ILE A 85 -12.89 15.13 -31.12
CA ILE A 85 -12.34 13.79 -30.88
C ILE A 85 -12.52 13.45 -29.41
N SER A 86 -13.47 12.56 -29.10
CA SER A 86 -13.68 12.04 -27.74
C SER A 86 -12.87 10.75 -27.53
N PHE A 87 -11.94 10.77 -26.56
CA PHE A 87 -11.33 9.56 -26.01
C PHE A 87 -12.08 9.18 -24.73
N GLY A 88 -13.27 8.62 -24.89
CA GLY A 88 -14.08 8.08 -23.80
C GLY A 88 -14.25 6.58 -23.96
N HIS A 89 -13.30 5.78 -23.48
CA HIS A 89 -13.68 4.44 -23.03
C HIS A 89 -14.45 4.70 -21.73
N GLN A 90 -15.78 4.63 -21.78
CA GLN A 90 -16.55 4.42 -20.56
C GLN A 90 -16.02 3.09 -20.00
N PRO A 91 -15.40 3.04 -18.82
CA PRO A 91 -15.04 1.75 -18.25
C PRO A 91 -16.34 0.94 -18.12
N GLU A 92 -16.33 -0.28 -18.64
CA GLU A 92 -17.39 -1.26 -18.33
C GLU A 92 -17.64 -1.23 -16.82
N PRO A 93 -18.90 -1.18 -16.36
CA PRO A 93 -19.20 -1.11 -14.94
C PRO A 93 -18.51 -2.29 -14.23
N PHE A 94 -17.68 -1.96 -13.24
CA PHE A 94 -16.94 -2.96 -12.48
C PHE A 94 -17.94 -3.81 -11.68
N GLU A 95 -18.01 -5.11 -11.98
CA GLU A 95 -18.72 -6.11 -11.19
C GLU A 95 -17.75 -6.82 -10.24
N THR A 96 -18.14 -6.98 -8.97
CA THR A 96 -17.34 -7.76 -8.02
C THR A 96 -17.61 -9.26 -8.17
N ASP A 97 -16.55 -10.06 -8.05
CA ASP A 97 -16.60 -11.52 -7.98
C ASP A 97 -17.00 -12.03 -6.57
N ALA A 98 -17.19 -11.11 -5.61
CA ALA A 98 -17.58 -11.46 -4.26
C ALA A 98 -19.03 -11.97 -4.20
N THR A 99 -19.29 -12.94 -3.32
CA THR A 99 -20.63 -13.48 -3.10
C THR A 99 -21.61 -12.36 -2.71
N PRO A 100 -22.78 -12.26 -3.35
CA PRO A 100 -23.81 -11.28 -3.01
C PRO A 100 -24.28 -11.34 -1.55
N GLY A 101 -24.97 -10.29 -1.12
CA GLY A 101 -25.61 -10.18 0.18
C GLY A 101 -25.08 -9.03 1.03
N ASP A 102 -25.48 -9.00 2.30
CA ASP A 102 -25.03 -7.99 3.24
C ASP A 102 -23.65 -8.34 3.81
N ARG A 103 -22.80 -7.34 3.96
CA ARG A 103 -21.48 -7.39 4.60
C ARG A 103 -21.32 -6.24 5.60
N ARG A 104 -20.37 -6.36 6.50
CA ARG A 104 -19.94 -5.30 7.41
C ARG A 104 -18.58 -4.75 6.96
N LEU A 105 -18.35 -3.48 7.22
CA LEU A 105 -17.02 -2.86 7.21
C LEU A 105 -16.71 -2.42 8.64
N VAL A 106 -15.52 -2.75 9.12
CA VAL A 106 -15.01 -2.26 10.41
C VAL A 106 -13.64 -1.64 10.22
N LEU A 107 -13.45 -0.48 10.86
CA LEU A 107 -12.15 0.16 10.98
C LEU A 107 -11.51 -0.22 12.31
N VAL A 108 -10.30 -0.80 12.25
CA VAL A 108 -9.51 -1.15 13.43
C VAL A 108 -8.25 -0.30 13.43
N LEU A 109 -8.06 0.50 14.47
CA LEU A 109 -6.97 1.45 14.59
C LEU A 109 -6.09 1.07 15.80
N PRO A 110 -4.88 0.54 15.57
CA PRO A 110 -3.96 0.24 16.67
C PRO A 110 -3.43 1.53 17.31
N ALA A 111 -3.88 1.83 18.53
CA ALA A 111 -3.47 3.00 19.28
C ALA A 111 -3.30 2.65 20.77
N ASP A 112 -2.08 2.82 21.27
CA ASP A 112 -1.73 2.52 22.66
C ASP A 112 -1.95 3.71 23.61
N LYS A 113 -2.04 4.93 23.07
CA LYS A 113 -2.14 6.17 23.84
C LYS A 113 -2.93 7.25 23.12
N PRO A 114 -3.44 8.25 23.85
CA PRO A 114 -4.07 9.42 23.24
C PRO A 114 -3.10 10.32 22.50
N GLY A 115 -3.65 11.08 21.57
CA GLY A 115 -2.89 12.10 20.84
C GLY A 115 -3.61 12.69 19.64
N LEU A 116 -3.11 13.82 19.18
CA LEU A 116 -3.66 14.57 18.05
C LEU A 116 -3.63 13.76 16.74
N SER A 117 -2.64 12.90 16.53
CA SER A 117 -2.59 12.03 15.35
C SER A 117 -3.76 11.06 15.30
N VAL A 118 -4.00 10.33 16.41
CA VAL A 118 -5.15 9.43 16.55
C VAL A 118 -6.44 10.19 16.34
N CYS A 119 -6.53 11.40 16.90
CA CYS A 119 -7.67 12.27 16.71
C CYS A 119 -7.89 12.64 15.23
N LYS A 120 -6.85 13.00 14.47
CA LYS A 120 -6.96 13.30 13.02
C LYS A 120 -7.39 12.09 12.21
N ALA A 121 -6.84 10.91 12.49
CA ALA A 121 -7.24 9.67 11.83
C ALA A 121 -8.73 9.35 12.06
N VAL A 122 -9.18 9.41 13.33
CA VAL A 122 -10.58 9.14 13.68
C VAL A 122 -11.52 10.20 13.14
N THR A 123 -11.20 11.49 13.32
CA THR A 123 -12.09 12.58 12.87
C THR A 123 -12.20 12.67 11.36
N SER A 124 -11.13 12.41 10.60
CA SER A 124 -11.21 12.32 9.14
C SER A 124 -12.10 11.15 8.69
N ALA A 125 -11.96 9.96 9.29
CA ALA A 125 -12.83 8.82 9.01
C ALA A 125 -14.31 9.13 9.29
N LEU A 126 -14.61 9.71 10.45
CA LEU A 126 -15.99 10.05 10.84
C LEU A 126 -16.60 11.12 9.93
N ALA A 127 -15.83 12.15 9.57
CA ALA A 127 -16.26 13.20 8.65
C ALA A 127 -16.62 12.66 7.25
N LEU A 128 -15.96 11.57 6.84
CA LEU A 128 -16.18 10.88 5.57
C LEU A 128 -17.30 9.83 5.62
N GLY A 129 -17.92 9.62 6.78
CA GLY A 129 -19.03 8.69 6.95
C GLY A 129 -18.60 7.23 7.16
N TYR A 130 -17.36 6.97 7.58
CA TYR A 130 -16.94 5.63 7.96
C TYR A 130 -17.66 5.14 9.23
N PRO A 131 -17.74 3.80 9.44
CA PRO A 131 -18.20 3.20 10.70
C PRO A 131 -17.43 3.69 11.91
N MET A 132 -18.03 3.58 13.11
CA MET A 132 -17.35 3.98 14.35
C MET A 132 -16.08 3.13 14.55
N PRO A 133 -14.88 3.74 14.54
CA PRO A 133 -13.63 3.00 14.64
C PRO A 133 -13.49 2.25 15.97
N VAL A 134 -12.78 1.12 15.92
CA VAL A 134 -12.36 0.36 17.10
C VAL A 134 -10.87 0.58 17.32
N LEU A 135 -10.52 1.21 18.43
CA LEU A 135 -9.15 1.33 18.91
C LEU A 135 -8.75 0.03 19.60
N VAL A 136 -7.61 -0.53 19.21
CA VAL A 136 -7.00 -1.70 19.87
C VAL A 136 -5.70 -1.29 20.53
N ASN A 137 -5.29 -2.03 21.58
CA ASN A 137 -4.09 -1.80 22.40
C ASN A 137 -4.15 -0.60 23.36
N TRP A 138 -5.31 0.01 23.56
CA TRP A 138 -5.41 1.22 24.37
C TRP A 138 -4.91 1.02 25.81
N GLY A 139 -3.87 1.77 26.19
CA GLY A 139 -3.22 1.66 27.50
C GLY A 139 -2.30 0.45 27.67
N ALA A 140 -2.04 -0.33 26.62
CA ALA A 140 -1.11 -1.46 26.68
C ALA A 140 0.35 -0.98 26.71
N ASP A 141 1.17 -1.59 27.56
CA ASP A 141 2.62 -1.35 27.60
C ASP A 141 3.36 -2.48 26.84
N PRO A 142 4.10 -2.18 25.76
CA PRO A 142 4.91 -3.18 25.07
C PRO A 142 6.00 -3.80 25.95
N HIS A 143 6.49 -3.10 26.98
CA HIS A 143 7.48 -3.63 27.91
C HIS A 143 6.92 -4.73 28.80
N GLU A 144 5.64 -4.67 29.17
CA GLU A 144 5.00 -5.75 29.92
C GLU A 144 4.90 -7.04 29.09
N ARG A 145 4.70 -6.91 27.77
CA ARG A 145 4.57 -8.06 26.86
C ARG A 145 5.91 -8.64 26.42
N TRP A 146 6.90 -7.80 26.11
CA TRP A 146 8.15 -8.23 25.47
C TRP A 146 9.43 -7.74 26.15
N GLY A 147 9.33 -7.04 27.28
CA GLY A 147 10.48 -6.42 27.93
C GLY A 147 11.19 -5.45 27.01
N ASN A 148 12.51 -5.63 26.86
CA ASN A 148 13.34 -4.81 25.96
C ASN A 148 13.46 -5.39 24.54
N LYS A 149 12.71 -6.46 24.21
CA LYS A 149 12.81 -7.14 22.91
C LYS A 149 11.88 -6.59 21.83
N GLY A 150 10.92 -5.73 22.19
CA GLY A 150 9.89 -5.23 21.29
C GLY A 150 9.38 -3.85 21.66
N GLY A 151 8.84 -3.12 20.67
CA GLY A 151 8.26 -1.78 20.84
C GLY A 151 6.75 -1.74 20.61
N SER A 152 6.15 -0.55 20.78
CA SER A 152 4.70 -0.33 20.67
C SER A 152 4.15 -0.69 19.29
N ASN A 153 4.95 -0.51 18.24
CA ASN A 153 4.62 -0.92 16.88
C ASN A 153 4.27 -2.42 16.76
N LEU A 154 4.83 -3.30 17.60
CA LEU A 154 4.48 -4.73 17.59
C LEU A 154 3.09 -5.02 18.18
N LEU A 155 2.54 -4.11 19.01
CA LEU A 155 1.17 -4.23 19.52
C LEU A 155 0.14 -4.26 18.40
N LYS A 156 0.44 -3.69 17.23
CA LYS A 156 -0.42 -3.77 16.04
C LYS A 156 -0.75 -5.22 15.67
N ILE A 157 0.24 -6.12 15.76
CA ILE A 157 0.06 -7.53 15.45
C ILE A 157 -0.86 -8.18 16.48
N THR A 158 -0.57 -7.99 17.77
CA THR A 158 -1.32 -8.66 18.84
C THR A 158 -2.73 -8.12 19.01
N GLY A 159 -2.91 -6.80 19.12
CA GLY A 159 -4.21 -6.21 19.40
C GLY A 159 -5.23 -6.43 18.29
N VAL A 160 -4.79 -6.43 17.03
CA VAL A 160 -5.68 -6.72 15.89
C VAL A 160 -6.02 -8.21 15.87
N LEU A 161 -5.07 -9.11 16.14
CA LEU A 161 -5.35 -10.54 16.21
C LEU A 161 -6.31 -10.87 17.36
N GLU A 162 -6.06 -10.33 18.56
CA GLU A 162 -6.94 -10.49 19.73
C GLU A 162 -8.36 -9.98 19.46
N TYR A 163 -8.49 -8.85 18.75
CA TYR A 163 -9.78 -8.34 18.31
C TYR A 163 -10.48 -9.31 17.33
N LEU A 164 -9.75 -9.82 16.35
CA LEU A 164 -10.30 -10.77 15.37
C LEU A 164 -10.71 -12.09 16.02
N ASP A 165 -9.89 -12.63 16.94
CA ASP A 165 -10.22 -13.83 17.72
C ASP A 165 -11.54 -13.65 18.46
N GLU A 166 -11.72 -12.53 19.16
CA GLU A 166 -12.94 -12.25 19.93
C GLU A 166 -14.16 -12.05 19.01
N MET A 167 -14.05 -11.20 17.99
CA MET A 167 -15.19 -10.86 17.14
C MET A 167 -15.65 -12.00 16.22
N LEU A 168 -14.75 -12.93 15.87
CA LEU A 168 -15.08 -14.13 15.09
C LEU A 168 -15.50 -15.32 15.97
N GLY A 169 -14.98 -15.41 17.19
CA GLY A 169 -15.17 -16.55 18.09
C GLY A 169 -16.24 -16.39 19.17
N GLY A 170 -16.59 -15.16 19.57
CA GLY A 170 -17.44 -14.89 20.73
C GLY A 170 -18.96 -15.00 20.49
N GLU A 171 -19.69 -15.56 21.46
CA GLU A 171 -21.16 -15.48 21.57
C GLU A 171 -21.64 -14.18 22.27
N SER A 172 -20.72 -13.29 22.68
CA SER A 172 -20.92 -12.43 23.88
C SER A 172 -21.13 -10.94 23.64
N LEU A 173 -20.93 -10.39 22.43
CA LEU A 173 -21.01 -8.94 22.19
C LEU A 173 -22.09 -8.61 21.16
N ASP A 174 -23.30 -8.37 21.67
CA ASP A 174 -24.48 -8.00 20.89
C ASP A 174 -24.16 -6.87 19.91
N GLY A 175 -24.29 -7.18 18.62
CA GLY A 175 -24.13 -6.25 17.52
C GLY A 175 -22.69 -5.94 17.07
N HIS A 176 -21.68 -6.57 17.66
CA HIS A 176 -20.26 -6.42 17.30
C HIS A 176 -19.65 -7.59 16.54
N ARG A 177 -20.35 -8.74 16.53
CA ARG A 177 -19.88 -9.97 15.88
C ARG A 177 -19.55 -9.76 14.41
N LEU A 178 -18.41 -10.31 14.00
CA LEU A 178 -18.00 -10.39 12.61
C LEU A 178 -18.36 -11.75 12.02
N ARG A 179 -18.78 -11.76 10.76
CA ARG A 179 -18.79 -12.97 9.95
C ARG A 179 -17.46 -13.11 9.20
N PRO A 180 -17.08 -14.34 8.79
CA PRO A 180 -15.85 -14.60 8.06
C PRO A 180 -15.61 -13.67 6.85
N GLU A 181 -16.67 -13.30 6.15
CA GLU A 181 -16.67 -12.51 4.93
C GLU A 181 -16.83 -11.00 5.14
N ASP A 182 -17.05 -10.54 6.38
CA ASP A 182 -17.09 -9.11 6.69
C ASP A 182 -15.69 -8.50 6.55
N LEU A 183 -15.61 -7.25 6.08
CA LEU A 183 -14.33 -6.59 5.84
C LEU A 183 -13.82 -5.86 7.07
N VAL A 184 -12.54 -6.03 7.34
CA VAL A 184 -11.80 -5.27 8.35
C VAL A 184 -10.70 -4.48 7.64
N ALA A 185 -10.63 -3.19 7.91
CA ALA A 185 -9.55 -2.32 7.48
C ALA A 185 -8.73 -1.89 8.71
N MET A 186 -7.51 -2.39 8.80
CA MET A 186 -6.50 -1.92 9.75
C MET A 186 -5.81 -0.69 9.17
N VAL A 187 -5.79 0.42 9.92
CA VAL A 187 -5.11 1.65 9.52
C VAL A 187 -4.28 2.16 10.69
N ASP A 188 -3.03 2.55 10.43
CA ASP A 188 -2.16 3.16 11.44
C ASP A 188 -2.64 4.59 11.77
N PRO A 189 -3.14 4.84 12.98
CA PRO A 189 -3.69 6.14 13.32
C PRO A 189 -2.61 7.17 13.70
N SER A 190 -1.32 6.80 13.72
CA SER A 190 -0.24 7.70 14.14
C SER A 190 0.10 8.77 13.10
N ASP A 191 -0.23 8.53 11.83
CA ASP A 191 0.10 9.41 10.71
C ASP A 191 -0.71 9.15 9.43
N ALA A 192 -1.82 8.40 9.48
CA ALA A 192 -2.72 8.24 8.33
C ALA A 192 -3.99 9.09 8.44
N TRP A 193 -4.40 9.71 7.32
CA TRP A 193 -5.69 10.40 7.19
C TRP A 193 -6.54 9.78 6.11
N PHE A 194 -7.85 9.75 6.33
CA PHE A 194 -8.81 9.44 5.28
C PHE A 194 -9.11 10.72 4.49
N GLN A 195 -9.20 10.62 3.16
CA GLN A 195 -9.66 11.72 2.31
C GLN A 195 -10.87 11.37 1.44
N LEU A 196 -11.16 10.08 1.20
CA LEU A 196 -12.29 9.63 0.37
C LEU A 196 -13.30 8.75 1.14
N PRO A 197 -14.59 8.75 0.76
CA PRO A 197 -15.66 8.05 1.47
C PRO A 197 -15.54 6.52 1.40
N PRO A 198 -16.23 5.77 2.29
CA PRO A 198 -16.13 4.31 2.38
C PRO A 198 -16.57 3.58 1.11
N GLU A 199 -17.51 4.11 0.33
CA GLU A 199 -17.91 3.50 -0.94
C GLU A 199 -16.80 3.48 -1.99
N VAL A 200 -15.93 4.49 -1.97
CA VAL A 200 -14.77 4.54 -2.86
C VAL A 200 -13.72 3.51 -2.40
N LEU A 201 -13.50 3.39 -1.09
CA LEU A 201 -12.67 2.32 -0.51
C LEU A 201 -13.15 0.94 -0.96
N LEU A 202 -14.45 0.68 -0.81
CA LEU A 202 -15.04 -0.63 -1.11
C LEU A 202 -14.98 -0.94 -2.60
N ALA A 203 -15.34 0.02 -3.47
CA ALA A 203 -15.25 -0.16 -4.92
C ALA A 203 -13.82 -0.47 -5.36
N ARG A 204 -12.83 0.30 -4.89
CA ARG A 204 -11.41 0.10 -5.24
C ARG A 204 -10.81 -1.15 -4.64
N TYR A 205 -11.24 -1.56 -3.44
CA TYR A 205 -10.81 -2.82 -2.83
C TYR A 205 -11.20 -4.01 -3.71
N HIS A 206 -12.45 -4.05 -4.15
CA HIS A 206 -12.93 -5.12 -5.04
C HIS A 206 -12.27 -5.03 -6.41
N GLU A 207 -12.12 -3.83 -6.98
CA GLU A 207 -11.44 -3.66 -8.27
C GLU A 207 -9.97 -4.09 -8.22
N GLY A 208 -9.27 -3.74 -7.14
CA GLY A 208 -7.87 -4.11 -6.90
C GLY A 208 -7.68 -5.62 -6.82
N ASN A 209 -8.52 -6.31 -6.05
CA ASN A 209 -8.49 -7.78 -5.96
C ASN A 209 -8.89 -8.44 -7.29
N GLY A 210 -9.91 -7.93 -7.99
CA GLY A 210 -10.29 -8.46 -9.31
C GLY A 210 -9.15 -8.33 -10.34
N LYS A 211 -8.44 -7.20 -10.36
CA LYS A 211 -7.25 -7.01 -11.22
C LYS A 211 -6.10 -7.94 -10.83
N ALA A 212 -5.87 -8.15 -9.54
CA ALA A 212 -4.83 -9.05 -9.05
C ALA A 212 -5.15 -10.52 -9.39
N ASN A 213 -6.38 -10.96 -9.15
CA ASN A 213 -6.82 -12.33 -9.46
C ASN A 213 -6.79 -12.61 -10.96
N LYS A 214 -7.22 -11.67 -11.81
CA LYS A 214 -7.05 -11.80 -13.27
C LYS A 214 -5.58 -11.90 -13.71
N ARG A 215 -4.64 -11.31 -12.97
CA ARG A 215 -3.20 -11.46 -13.23
C ARG A 215 -2.73 -12.84 -12.81
N LEU A 216 -3.10 -13.30 -11.61
CA LEU A 216 -2.80 -14.66 -11.14
C LEU A 216 -3.36 -15.70 -12.12
N GLU A 217 -4.63 -15.59 -12.51
CA GLU A 217 -5.23 -16.48 -13.52
C GLU A 217 -4.43 -16.55 -14.81
N LYS A 218 -3.91 -15.42 -15.32
CA LYS A 218 -3.06 -15.41 -16.52
C LYS A 218 -1.71 -16.05 -16.30
N GLU A 219 -1.09 -15.82 -15.14
CA GLU A 219 0.18 -16.44 -14.77
C GLU A 219 0.06 -17.96 -14.63
N TRP A 220 -1.15 -18.45 -14.34
CA TRP A 220 -1.52 -19.85 -14.16
C TRP A 220 -2.27 -20.48 -15.35
N ALA A 221 -2.68 -19.69 -16.35
CA ALA A 221 -3.48 -20.15 -17.49
C ALA A 221 -2.76 -21.22 -18.33
N GLY A 222 -3.53 -22.20 -18.82
CA GLY A 222 -3.03 -23.29 -19.66
C GLY A 222 -2.35 -24.43 -18.90
N ARG A 223 -2.60 -24.53 -17.59
CA ARG A 223 -2.00 -25.50 -16.68
C ARG A 223 -3.13 -26.29 -16.00
N SER A 224 -2.91 -27.59 -15.76
CA SER A 224 -3.90 -28.66 -15.50
C SER A 224 -5.21 -28.24 -14.81
N GLY A 225 -6.35 -28.81 -15.24
CA GLY A 225 -7.74 -28.48 -14.87
C GLY A 225 -8.18 -28.70 -13.41
N GLU A 226 -7.31 -28.39 -12.45
CA GLU A 226 -7.63 -28.21 -11.04
C GLU A 226 -7.92 -26.73 -10.75
N GLU A 227 -8.64 -26.47 -9.66
CA GLU A 227 -8.91 -25.12 -9.15
C GLU A 227 -7.58 -24.39 -8.87
N MET A 228 -7.49 -23.11 -9.23
CA MET A 228 -6.27 -22.31 -9.01
C MET A 228 -5.96 -22.26 -7.51
N PRO A 229 -4.77 -22.72 -7.06
CA PRO A 229 -4.49 -22.89 -5.64
C PRO A 229 -4.15 -21.58 -4.91
N VAL A 230 -4.13 -20.45 -5.63
CA VAL A 230 -3.72 -19.13 -5.14
C VAL A 230 -4.78 -18.09 -5.46
N LYS A 231 -4.96 -17.10 -4.59
CA LYS A 231 -5.86 -15.95 -4.84
C LYS A 231 -5.46 -14.78 -3.96
N GLN A 232 -5.90 -13.57 -4.31
CA GLN A 232 -5.75 -12.37 -3.50
C GLN A 232 -7.11 -11.91 -2.98
N THR A 233 -7.20 -11.70 -1.67
CA THR A 233 -8.38 -11.13 -0.98
C THR A 233 -7.97 -10.05 0.03
N ILE A 234 -6.73 -10.07 0.53
CA ILE A 234 -6.19 -9.05 1.41
C ILE A 234 -5.30 -8.11 0.58
N ILE A 235 -5.44 -6.80 0.81
CA ILE A 235 -4.59 -5.78 0.22
C ILE A 235 -3.88 -5.01 1.33
N ALA A 236 -2.55 -5.02 1.33
CA ALA A 236 -1.71 -4.13 2.14
C ALA A 236 -1.18 -2.96 1.31
N SER A 237 -0.86 -1.83 1.94
CA SER A 237 -0.18 -0.71 1.27
C SER A 237 1.20 -1.13 0.73
N ALA A 238 1.61 -0.49 -0.36
CA ALA A 238 2.91 -0.73 -0.99
C ALA A 238 3.85 0.48 -0.81
N GLN A 239 5.13 0.18 -0.61
CA GLN A 239 6.21 1.16 -0.55
C GLN A 239 7.34 0.83 -1.55
N LYS A 240 8.19 1.84 -1.79
CA LYS A 240 9.26 1.80 -2.81
C LYS A 240 10.52 1.09 -2.35
N ARG A 241 10.86 1.17 -1.07
CA ARG A 241 12.09 0.61 -0.50
C ARG A 241 11.80 -0.73 0.18
N CYS A 242 12.68 -1.72 0.00
CA CYS A 242 12.64 -2.91 0.84
C CYS A 242 13.17 -2.54 2.23
N TRP A 243 12.28 -2.48 3.23
CA TRP A 243 12.61 -2.08 4.59
C TRP A 243 11.74 -2.84 5.58
N PRO A 244 12.29 -3.27 6.74
CA PRO A 244 13.66 -3.06 7.23
C PRO A 244 14.74 -3.89 6.52
N THR A 245 16.01 -3.62 6.81
CA THR A 245 17.15 -4.39 6.30
C THR A 245 17.38 -5.66 7.12
N GLN A 246 18.04 -6.67 6.54
CA GLN A 246 18.20 -8.00 7.15
C GLN A 246 18.89 -7.97 8.52
N ASP A 247 19.79 -7.01 8.77
CA ASP A 247 20.46 -6.80 10.05
C ASP A 247 19.53 -6.32 11.18
N MET A 248 18.29 -5.94 10.86
CA MET A 248 17.26 -5.53 11.82
C MET A 248 16.35 -6.69 12.25
N GLY A 249 16.65 -7.93 11.83
CA GLY A 249 16.00 -9.17 12.27
C GLY A 249 15.20 -9.93 11.20
N PRO A 250 14.36 -9.30 10.37
CA PRO A 250 13.53 -10.02 9.39
C PRO A 250 14.24 -10.22 8.05
N ASP A 251 13.97 -11.34 7.38
CA ASP A 251 14.38 -11.58 6.00
C ASP A 251 13.22 -11.32 5.03
N LEU A 252 13.29 -10.21 4.31
CA LEU A 252 12.21 -9.77 3.43
C LEU A 252 12.28 -10.43 2.04
N HIS A 253 13.33 -11.22 1.76
CA HIS A 253 13.58 -11.85 0.45
C HIS A 253 13.32 -10.92 -0.73
N CYS A 254 13.85 -9.69 -0.65
CA CYS A 254 13.53 -8.58 -1.55
C CYS A 254 13.78 -8.90 -3.04
N ASP A 255 14.70 -9.82 -3.34
CA ASP A 255 15.05 -10.29 -4.69
C ASP A 255 14.04 -11.30 -5.25
N LYS A 256 13.29 -12.01 -4.38
CA LYS A 256 12.31 -13.05 -4.75
C LYS A 256 10.91 -12.52 -5.01
N LEU A 257 10.57 -11.33 -4.49
CA LEU A 257 9.23 -10.76 -4.63
C LEU A 257 8.85 -10.50 -6.11
N PRO A 258 7.58 -10.57 -6.48
CA PRO A 258 7.15 -10.25 -7.84
C PRO A 258 7.48 -8.80 -8.22
N ALA A 259 7.62 -8.55 -9.52
CA ALA A 259 7.79 -7.20 -10.04
C ALA A 259 6.50 -6.38 -9.88
N SER A 260 6.62 -5.08 -9.67
CA SER A 260 5.46 -4.18 -9.63
C SER A 260 4.69 -4.23 -10.97
N PRO A 261 3.35 -4.42 -10.95
CA PRO A 261 2.51 -4.34 -12.13
C PRO A 261 2.27 -2.88 -12.58
N ALA A 262 2.73 -1.89 -11.82
CA ALA A 262 2.66 -0.49 -12.21
C ALA A 262 3.40 -0.25 -13.54
N ARG A 263 3.01 0.80 -14.27
CA ARG A 263 3.58 1.13 -15.58
C ARG A 263 5.11 1.16 -15.57
N LYS A 264 5.74 0.55 -16.57
CA LYS A 264 7.23 0.44 -16.67
C LYS A 264 7.93 1.78 -16.87
N ASP A 265 7.20 2.84 -17.21
CA ASP A 265 7.69 4.20 -17.40
C ASP A 265 7.13 5.15 -16.32
N LEU A 266 6.84 4.65 -15.11
CA LEU A 266 6.28 5.45 -14.01
C LEU A 266 7.10 6.72 -13.78
N TYR A 267 8.42 6.65 -13.74
CA TYR A 267 9.33 7.81 -13.62
C TYR A 267 10.09 8.07 -14.94
N GLY A 268 9.49 7.71 -16.08
CA GLY A 268 10.12 7.82 -17.39
C GLY A 268 11.32 6.87 -17.53
N SER A 269 12.41 7.34 -18.15
CA SER A 269 13.61 6.52 -18.38
C SER A 269 14.40 6.18 -17.11
N LYS A 270 14.05 6.80 -15.97
CA LYS A 270 14.65 6.52 -14.67
C LYS A 270 13.90 5.49 -13.84
N THR A 271 12.76 4.99 -14.33
CA THR A 271 11.94 4.02 -13.59
C THR A 271 12.77 2.80 -13.20
N ASP A 272 12.69 2.43 -11.92
CA ASP A 272 13.44 1.33 -11.29
C ASP A 272 14.97 1.49 -11.30
N ILE A 273 15.45 2.73 -11.38
CA ILE A 273 16.87 3.06 -11.24
C ILE A 273 17.07 3.78 -9.90
N GLU A 274 17.83 3.17 -8.99
CA GLU A 274 18.27 3.86 -7.76
C GLU A 274 19.19 5.04 -8.11
N GLN A 275 19.08 6.13 -7.34
CA GLN A 275 19.92 7.33 -7.47
C GLN A 275 20.90 7.43 -6.28
N PRO A 276 21.95 6.59 -6.21
CA PRO A 276 22.83 6.48 -5.04
C PRO A 276 23.60 7.77 -4.75
N GLU A 277 23.79 8.64 -5.73
CA GLU A 277 24.47 9.92 -5.58
C GLU A 277 23.65 10.98 -4.82
N ASP A 278 22.32 10.81 -4.74
CA ASP A 278 21.41 11.70 -4.04
C ASP A 278 20.58 10.88 -3.06
N GLU A 279 21.08 10.76 -1.83
CA GLU A 279 20.41 10.00 -0.76
C GLU A 279 18.95 10.43 -0.58
N SER A 280 18.60 11.70 -0.81
CA SER A 280 17.21 12.18 -0.72
C SER A 280 16.30 11.59 -1.81
N LYS A 281 16.85 11.28 -2.99
CA LYS A 281 16.13 10.73 -4.15
C LYS A 281 16.43 9.27 -4.46
N ARG A 282 17.27 8.61 -3.65
CA ARG A 282 17.77 7.26 -3.91
C ARG A 282 16.69 6.27 -4.33
N PHE A 283 15.55 6.28 -3.66
CA PHE A 283 14.44 5.36 -3.89
C PHE A 283 13.24 6.01 -4.60
N HIS A 284 13.34 7.29 -4.98
CA HIS A 284 12.23 8.06 -5.54
C HIS A 284 11.69 7.43 -6.84
N ASP A 285 12.59 7.10 -7.77
CA ASP A 285 12.21 6.61 -9.11
C ASP A 285 11.90 5.10 -9.15
N LEU A 286 11.74 4.44 -8.00
CA LEU A 286 11.36 3.04 -7.91
C LEU A 286 9.84 2.88 -7.87
N ARG A 287 9.32 1.89 -8.60
CA ARG A 287 7.90 1.52 -8.49
C ARG A 287 7.64 0.87 -7.11
N PRO A 288 6.51 1.15 -6.45
CA PRO A 288 6.12 0.43 -5.23
C PRO A 288 6.15 -1.08 -5.47
N ARG A 289 6.81 -1.82 -4.58
CA ARG A 289 7.03 -3.27 -4.70
C ARG A 289 6.98 -4.01 -3.37
N TYR A 290 7.22 -3.31 -2.27
CA TYR A 290 7.40 -3.91 -0.95
C TYR A 290 6.20 -3.58 -0.05
N LEU A 291 5.92 -4.46 0.90
CA LEU A 291 4.83 -4.26 1.85
C LEU A 291 5.12 -3.08 2.78
N ASN A 292 4.09 -2.27 3.05
CA ASN A 292 4.04 -1.29 4.12
C ASN A 292 2.92 -1.71 5.09
N SER A 293 3.16 -1.70 6.40
CA SER A 293 2.18 -2.19 7.39
C SER A 293 1.20 -1.12 7.87
N GLY A 294 1.24 0.09 7.31
CA GLY A 294 0.37 1.20 7.73
C GLY A 294 -1.09 1.04 7.34
N PHE A 295 -1.40 0.19 6.36
CA PHE A 295 -2.76 -0.07 5.90
C PHE A 295 -2.91 -1.52 5.42
N ILE A 296 -3.88 -2.25 5.94
CA ILE A 296 -4.22 -3.62 5.50
C ILE A 296 -5.74 -3.79 5.53
N ILE A 297 -6.34 -4.26 4.44
CA ILE A 297 -7.79 -4.52 4.35
C ILE A 297 -8.06 -5.90 3.77
N GLY A 298 -9.05 -6.61 4.31
CA GLY A 298 -9.48 -7.91 3.79
C GLY A 298 -10.65 -8.51 4.57
N PRO A 299 -11.13 -9.70 4.16
CA PRO A 299 -12.14 -10.45 4.90
C PRO A 299 -11.62 -10.85 6.28
N ALA A 300 -12.48 -10.80 7.29
CA ALA A 300 -12.11 -11.06 8.67
C ALA A 300 -11.43 -12.43 8.85
N ALA A 301 -11.94 -13.48 8.21
CA ALA A 301 -11.34 -14.82 8.31
C ALA A 301 -9.97 -14.93 7.62
N ASP A 302 -9.75 -14.20 6.53
CA ASP A 302 -8.46 -14.22 5.81
C ASP A 302 -7.43 -13.41 6.57
N LEU A 303 -7.80 -12.21 7.05
CA LEU A 303 -6.98 -11.41 7.94
C LEU A 303 -6.61 -12.17 9.21
N HIS A 304 -7.56 -12.88 9.81
CA HIS A 304 -7.32 -13.69 11.00
C HIS A 304 -6.25 -14.76 10.78
N ARG A 305 -6.31 -15.50 9.67
CA ARG A 305 -5.27 -16.47 9.30
C ARG A 305 -3.91 -15.79 9.07
N TYR A 306 -3.89 -14.68 8.35
CA TYR A 306 -2.66 -13.93 8.07
C TYR A 306 -2.02 -13.37 9.35
N PHE A 307 -2.79 -12.70 10.19
CA PHE A 307 -2.31 -12.14 11.47
C PHE A 307 -1.86 -13.22 12.45
N ARG A 308 -2.53 -14.39 12.47
CA ARG A 308 -2.06 -15.53 13.25
C ARG A 308 -0.67 -15.98 12.80
N ARG A 309 -0.44 -16.14 11.49
CA ARG A 309 0.88 -16.47 10.97
C ARG A 309 1.93 -15.42 11.30
N VAL A 310 1.59 -14.14 11.19
CA VAL A 310 2.47 -13.01 11.56
C VAL A 310 2.81 -13.06 13.05
N LYS A 311 1.84 -13.39 13.91
CA LYS A 311 2.06 -13.55 15.36
C LYS A 311 2.95 -14.75 15.67
N GLU A 312 2.73 -15.91 15.04
CA GLU A 312 3.59 -17.09 15.19
C GLU A 312 5.04 -16.79 14.79
N LYS A 313 5.22 -16.06 13.68
CA LYS A 313 6.53 -15.60 13.21
C LYS A 313 7.22 -14.68 14.22
N LEU A 314 6.48 -13.71 14.76
CA LEU A 314 6.95 -12.81 15.81
C LEU A 314 7.39 -13.61 17.06
N ASP A 315 6.54 -14.52 17.54
CA ASP A 315 6.82 -15.32 18.74
C ASP A 315 8.06 -16.20 18.55
N ARG A 316 8.21 -16.82 17.37
CA ARG A 316 9.38 -17.63 17.03
C ARG A 316 10.67 -16.81 17.09
N LYS A 317 10.71 -15.64 16.46
CA LYS A 317 11.88 -14.74 16.50
C LYS A 317 12.23 -14.29 17.93
N LEU A 318 11.22 -13.95 18.73
CA LEU A 318 11.41 -13.60 20.13
C LEU A 318 11.96 -14.77 20.98
N GLY A 319 11.56 -16.00 20.64
CA GLY A 319 12.01 -17.26 21.25
C GLY A 319 13.43 -17.67 20.85
N GLU A 320 13.82 -17.44 19.59
CA GLU A 320 15.15 -17.73 19.04
C GLU A 320 16.27 -16.79 19.58
N GLY A 321 15.90 -15.80 20.40
CA GLY A 321 16.86 -14.91 21.06
C GLY A 321 17.23 -13.67 20.25
N GLU A 322 16.41 -13.31 19.26
CA GLU A 322 16.53 -12.03 18.53
C GLU A 322 16.56 -10.88 19.54
N ARG A 323 17.64 -10.08 19.52
CA ARG A 323 17.95 -9.13 20.62
C ARG A 323 16.92 -7.99 20.71
N PHE A 324 16.37 -7.56 19.57
CA PHE A 324 15.33 -6.55 19.48
C PHE A 324 14.66 -6.58 18.11
N ILE A 325 13.33 -6.68 18.07
CA ILE A 325 12.54 -6.58 16.83
C ILE A 325 12.08 -5.13 16.69
N GLN A 326 12.71 -4.41 15.75
CA GLN A 326 12.55 -2.96 15.62
C GLN A 326 11.18 -2.55 15.07
N THR A 327 10.58 -3.35 14.18
CA THR A 327 9.40 -2.95 13.41
C THR A 327 8.47 -4.14 13.15
N ASP A 328 7.17 -3.87 13.23
CA ASP A 328 6.09 -4.77 12.82
C ASP A 328 6.11 -5.02 11.31
N GLN A 329 6.45 -4.00 10.52
CA GLN A 329 6.52 -4.08 9.06
C GLN A 329 7.42 -5.21 8.59
N GLY A 330 8.54 -5.42 9.28
CA GLY A 330 9.46 -6.50 9.00
C GLY A 330 8.83 -7.88 9.07
N ILE A 331 8.01 -8.12 10.10
CA ILE A 331 7.35 -9.41 10.30
C ILE A 331 6.24 -9.62 9.26
N PHE A 332 5.41 -8.59 9.00
CA PHE A 332 4.39 -8.65 7.95
C PHE A 332 5.00 -8.89 6.57
N ALA A 333 6.07 -8.16 6.23
CA ALA A 333 6.74 -8.25 4.93
C ALA A 333 7.43 -9.60 4.72
N GLU A 334 8.04 -10.18 5.76
CA GLU A 334 8.63 -11.52 5.70
C GLU A 334 7.56 -12.59 5.45
N VAL A 335 6.41 -12.56 6.15
CA VAL A 335 5.31 -13.51 5.88
C VAL A 335 4.73 -13.34 4.47
N PHE A 336 4.62 -12.10 3.98
CA PHE A 336 4.23 -11.85 2.58
C PHE A 336 5.25 -12.44 1.60
N ALA A 337 6.55 -12.29 1.88
CA ALA A 337 7.61 -12.84 1.04
C ALA A 337 7.59 -14.38 1.02
N GLU A 338 7.38 -15.01 2.17
CA GLU A 338 7.21 -16.47 2.29
C GLU A 338 6.06 -16.98 1.41
N GLN A 339 4.92 -16.28 1.41
CA GLN A 339 3.80 -16.61 0.50
C GLN A 339 4.22 -16.49 -0.97
N GLU A 340 4.87 -15.39 -1.39
CA GLU A 340 5.24 -15.22 -2.80
C GLU A 340 6.29 -16.25 -3.27
N ILE A 341 7.22 -16.63 -2.38
CA ILE A 341 8.14 -17.75 -2.62
C ILE A 341 7.37 -19.06 -2.78
N TYR A 342 6.38 -19.32 -1.92
CA TYR A 342 5.51 -20.49 -2.03
C TYR A 342 4.72 -20.51 -3.34
N ARG A 343 4.14 -19.38 -3.77
CA ARG A 343 3.46 -19.24 -5.07
C ARG A 343 4.40 -19.53 -6.24
N GLN A 344 5.61 -18.99 -6.21
CA GLN A 344 6.62 -19.25 -7.24
C GLN A 344 7.04 -20.73 -7.26
N TRP A 345 7.20 -21.35 -6.09
CA TRP A 345 7.49 -22.78 -6.00
C TRP A 345 6.37 -23.63 -6.59
N LEU A 346 5.10 -23.35 -6.29
CA LEU A 346 3.97 -24.06 -6.90
C LEU A 346 3.97 -23.92 -8.43
N LEU A 347 4.28 -22.73 -8.94
CA LEU A 347 4.42 -22.47 -10.37
C LEU A 347 5.53 -23.31 -10.99
N ASP A 348 6.69 -23.41 -10.34
CA ASP A 348 7.83 -24.20 -10.81
C ASP A 348 7.53 -25.70 -10.71
N GLN A 349 6.80 -26.13 -9.66
CA GLN A 349 6.31 -27.50 -9.53
C GLN A 349 5.48 -27.95 -10.71
N GLN A 350 4.56 -27.10 -11.13
CA GLN A 350 3.65 -27.39 -12.22
C GLN A 350 4.32 -27.34 -13.60
N LYS A 351 5.40 -26.55 -13.75
CA LYS A 351 6.17 -26.44 -15.01
C LYS A 351 7.19 -27.55 -15.19
N GLU A 352 7.93 -27.88 -14.13
CA GLU A 352 9.13 -28.72 -14.22
C GLU A 352 8.95 -30.12 -13.60
N GLY A 353 7.85 -30.34 -12.86
CA GLY A 353 7.58 -31.57 -12.10
C GLY A 353 8.42 -31.66 -10.82
N LYS A 354 7.83 -32.15 -9.70
CA LYS A 354 8.40 -32.24 -8.32
C LYS A 354 9.80 -31.61 -8.07
N PRO A 355 9.98 -30.29 -8.19
CA PRO A 355 11.18 -29.61 -7.76
C PRO A 355 11.26 -29.73 -6.24
N ALA A 356 12.45 -29.99 -5.73
CA ALA A 356 12.69 -29.87 -4.30
C ALA A 356 12.30 -28.45 -3.87
N PHE A 357 11.53 -28.32 -2.79
CA PHE A 357 11.33 -27.02 -2.15
C PHE A 357 12.72 -26.44 -1.84
N PRO A 358 12.98 -25.13 -2.04
CA PRO A 358 14.28 -24.54 -1.76
C PRO A 358 14.75 -24.91 -0.34
N THR A 359 15.71 -25.83 -0.22
CA THR A 359 16.27 -26.21 1.08
C THR A 359 17.40 -25.25 1.42
N GLY A 360 17.24 -24.50 2.50
CA GLY A 360 18.28 -23.62 3.06
C GLY A 360 17.71 -22.66 4.09
N GLU A 361 16.57 -22.05 3.80
CA GLU A 361 15.87 -21.07 4.65
C GLU A 361 14.37 -21.23 4.35
N GLY A 362 13.66 -21.97 5.21
CA GLY A 362 12.30 -22.46 4.93
C GLY A 362 12.11 -23.98 5.09
N SER A 363 12.99 -24.69 5.80
CA SER A 363 12.79 -26.12 6.10
C SER A 363 11.52 -26.39 6.92
N ASP A 364 11.03 -25.38 7.66
CA ASP A 364 9.75 -25.42 8.37
C ASP A 364 8.54 -25.25 7.43
N MET A 365 8.76 -25.03 6.13
CA MET A 365 7.69 -24.80 5.13
C MET A 365 7.15 -26.09 4.49
N LEU A 366 7.70 -27.26 4.85
CA LEU A 366 7.41 -28.53 4.18
C LEU A 366 6.02 -29.10 4.52
N ASP A 367 5.41 -28.67 5.63
CA ASP A 367 4.13 -29.21 6.13
C ASP A 367 2.96 -28.19 6.10
N ASP A 368 3.22 -26.91 5.80
CA ASP A 368 2.23 -25.82 5.93
C ASP A 368 1.82 -25.21 4.58
N ASN A 369 0.54 -24.80 4.46
CA ASN A 369 0.06 -23.99 3.34
C ASN A 369 0.35 -22.50 3.61
N PHE A 370 1.16 -21.87 2.75
CA PHE A 370 1.55 -20.46 2.88
C PHE A 370 0.68 -19.49 2.08
N GLU A 371 -0.43 -19.95 1.51
CA GLU A 371 -1.39 -19.09 0.83
C GLU A 371 -2.31 -18.40 1.85
N PHE A 372 -2.00 -17.14 2.18
CA PHE A 372 -2.75 -16.29 3.11
C PHE A 372 -3.61 -15.24 2.40
N HIS A 373 -3.66 -15.28 1.06
CA HIS A 373 -4.38 -14.37 0.19
C HIS A 373 -3.93 -12.90 0.25
N ILE A 374 -2.73 -12.63 0.75
CA ILE A 374 -2.20 -11.26 0.82
C ILE A 374 -1.62 -10.82 -0.52
N GLY A 375 -1.82 -9.54 -0.85
CA GLY A 375 -1.13 -8.85 -1.92
C GLY A 375 -1.06 -7.35 -1.65
N LEU A 376 -0.56 -6.59 -2.62
CA LEU A 376 -0.19 -5.18 -2.43
C LEU A 376 -1.01 -4.21 -3.27
N ASP A 377 -1.26 -3.02 -2.71
CA ASP A 377 -1.78 -1.84 -3.39
C ASP A 377 -0.68 -1.15 -4.22
N TYR A 378 -0.21 -1.82 -5.27
CA TYR A 378 0.86 -1.31 -6.13
C TYR A 378 0.54 0.04 -6.80
N GLY A 379 -0.75 0.32 -7.01
CA GLY A 379 -1.23 1.57 -7.59
C GLY A 379 -1.39 2.70 -6.57
N GLN A 380 -1.24 2.40 -5.28
CA GLN A 380 -1.47 3.34 -4.17
C GLN A 380 -2.81 4.06 -4.34
N VAL A 381 -3.88 3.29 -4.60
CA VAL A 381 -5.25 3.81 -4.80
C VAL A 381 -6.08 3.70 -3.52
N LEU A 382 -5.73 2.79 -2.62
CA LEU A 382 -6.32 2.67 -1.30
C LEU A 382 -5.51 3.51 -0.32
N SER A 383 -4.21 3.25 -0.20
CA SER A 383 -3.34 3.97 0.73
C SER A 383 -2.02 4.34 0.08
N ALA A 384 -1.64 5.61 0.20
CA ALA A 384 -0.39 6.14 -0.32
C ALA A 384 0.59 6.46 0.83
N PRO A 385 1.56 5.59 1.11
CA PRO A 385 2.77 5.95 1.85
C PRO A 385 3.54 7.05 1.11
N THR A 386 3.98 8.06 1.85
CA THR A 386 4.66 9.25 1.31
C THR A 386 6.18 9.15 1.41
N ASN A 387 6.72 8.24 2.22
CA ASN A 387 8.15 7.98 2.31
C ASN A 387 8.70 7.49 0.97
N HIS A 388 9.74 8.16 0.47
CA HIS A 388 10.28 8.02 -0.88
C HIS A 388 9.34 8.45 -2.02
N ALA A 389 8.15 8.98 -1.71
CA ALA A 389 7.18 9.55 -2.65
C ALA A 389 6.88 11.03 -2.31
N GLU A 390 7.81 11.70 -1.62
CA GLU A 390 7.57 12.99 -0.97
C GLU A 390 7.27 14.13 -1.94
N ALA A 391 7.65 13.95 -3.21
CA ALA A 391 7.47 14.90 -4.30
C ALA A 391 6.50 14.42 -5.38
N ASP A 392 5.90 13.23 -5.21
CA ASP A 392 5.06 12.60 -6.24
C ASP A 392 3.67 13.21 -6.32
N GLY A 393 3.13 13.67 -5.18
CA GLY A 393 1.80 14.24 -5.06
C GLY A 393 1.73 15.53 -4.25
N ASP A 394 0.59 16.20 -4.36
CA ASP A 394 0.24 17.39 -3.58
C ASP A 394 -1.29 17.50 -3.46
N PHE A 395 -1.76 18.36 -2.56
CA PHE A 395 -3.16 18.77 -2.47
C PHE A 395 -3.50 19.74 -3.60
N LEU A 396 -4.51 19.41 -4.40
CA LEU A 396 -4.90 20.18 -5.58
C LEU A 396 -6.39 20.05 -5.90
N LEU A 397 -6.87 20.90 -6.82
CA LEU A 397 -8.21 20.80 -7.39
C LEU A 397 -8.14 19.99 -8.69
N LEU A 398 -8.89 18.89 -8.77
CA LEU A 398 -8.85 18.00 -9.93
C LEU A 398 -9.36 18.66 -11.23
N ASP A 399 -10.19 19.70 -11.12
CA ASP A 399 -10.67 20.48 -12.26
C ASP A 399 -9.71 21.59 -12.70
N ASP A 400 -8.66 21.90 -11.92
CA ASP A 400 -7.62 22.83 -12.32
C ASP A 400 -6.63 22.17 -13.30
N LYS A 401 -7.13 21.97 -14.53
CA LYS A 401 -6.36 21.39 -15.64
C LYS A 401 -5.10 22.21 -15.98
N ALA A 402 -5.12 23.51 -15.73
CA ALA A 402 -3.98 24.38 -16.01
C ALA A 402 -2.85 24.13 -15.00
N HIS A 403 -3.17 24.09 -13.70
CA HIS A 403 -2.22 23.73 -12.65
C HIS A 403 -1.68 22.32 -12.85
N ILE A 404 -2.55 21.33 -13.09
CA ILE A 404 -2.14 19.94 -13.30
C ILE A 404 -1.17 19.82 -14.49
N LYS A 405 -1.46 20.50 -15.60
CA LYS A 405 -0.59 20.49 -16.79
C LYS A 405 0.75 21.17 -16.52
N ALA A 406 0.75 22.31 -15.81
CA ALA A 406 1.98 23.02 -15.44
C ALA A 406 2.85 22.15 -14.53
N ARG A 407 2.28 21.61 -13.46
CA ARG A 407 2.99 20.75 -12.52
C ARG A 407 3.49 19.44 -13.16
N SER A 408 2.69 18.81 -14.02
CA SER A 408 3.13 17.64 -14.79
C SER A 408 4.34 17.95 -15.67
N LYS A 409 4.39 19.14 -16.28
CA LYS A 409 5.54 19.60 -17.08
C LYS A 409 6.77 19.80 -16.21
N ASP A 410 6.62 20.42 -15.04
CA ASP A 410 7.72 20.66 -14.09
C ASP A 410 8.31 19.34 -13.57
N LEU A 411 7.46 18.36 -13.31
CA LEU A 411 7.83 16.98 -12.96
C LEU A 411 8.33 16.15 -14.16
N LYS A 412 8.40 16.74 -15.36
CA LYS A 412 8.86 16.10 -16.61
C LYS A 412 8.03 14.88 -17.03
N ILE A 413 6.76 14.86 -16.66
CA ILE A 413 5.79 13.83 -17.05
C ILE A 413 5.29 14.15 -18.47
N LYS A 414 5.73 13.36 -19.46
CA LYS A 414 5.46 13.62 -20.89
C LYS A 414 3.97 13.71 -21.24
N LYS A 415 3.16 12.82 -20.67
CA LYS A 415 1.70 12.78 -20.82
C LYS A 415 1.10 12.85 -19.42
N GLY A 416 0.45 13.98 -19.11
CA GLY A 416 -0.24 14.18 -17.83
C GLY A 416 -1.17 13.01 -17.53
N ARG A 417 -1.13 12.54 -16.29
CA ARG A 417 -1.80 11.29 -15.85
C ARG A 417 -3.04 11.58 -15.03
N LEU A 418 -3.03 12.68 -14.28
CA LEU A 418 -4.22 13.29 -13.72
C LEU A 418 -4.98 14.00 -14.86
N VAL A 419 -6.21 13.55 -15.12
CA VAL A 419 -7.04 14.03 -16.25
C VAL A 419 -8.37 14.64 -15.81
N GLY A 420 -8.57 14.81 -14.51
CA GLY A 420 -9.80 15.29 -13.89
C GLY A 420 -10.26 14.36 -12.78
N VAL A 421 -11.52 14.50 -12.38
CA VAL A 421 -12.17 13.64 -11.39
C VAL A 421 -12.24 12.19 -11.90
N PRO A 422 -11.66 11.21 -11.17
CA PRO A 422 -11.82 9.77 -11.43
C PRO A 422 -13.29 9.35 -11.52
N ALA A 423 -13.59 8.34 -12.34
CA ALA A 423 -14.98 7.94 -12.61
C ALA A 423 -15.72 7.49 -11.34
N ASP A 424 -15.05 6.68 -10.50
CA ASP A 424 -15.53 6.23 -9.19
C ASP A 424 -15.82 7.39 -8.23
N LEU A 425 -15.12 8.52 -8.37
CA LEU A 425 -15.38 9.72 -7.57
C LEU A 425 -16.54 10.56 -8.11
N LYS A 426 -16.83 10.55 -9.41
CA LYS A 426 -17.94 11.37 -9.96
C LYS A 426 -19.28 11.00 -9.35
N ASP A 427 -19.48 9.72 -9.09
CA ASP A 427 -20.71 9.17 -8.53
C ASP A 427 -20.64 9.03 -7.00
N ALA A 428 -19.49 9.34 -6.39
CA ALA A 428 -19.32 9.20 -4.95
C ALA A 428 -20.08 10.30 -4.19
N ARG A 429 -20.82 9.88 -3.17
CA ARG A 429 -21.55 10.70 -2.22
C ARG A 429 -20.59 11.63 -1.49
N ILE A 430 -20.93 12.91 -1.52
CA ILE A 430 -20.33 13.91 -0.66
C ILE A 430 -21.10 13.89 0.67
N PRO A 431 -20.41 13.82 1.83
CA PRO A 431 -21.07 13.80 3.13
C PRO A 431 -22.11 14.92 3.30
N ALA A 432 -23.23 14.60 3.96
CA ALA A 432 -24.28 15.57 4.23
C ALA A 432 -23.79 16.68 5.18
N GLY A 433 -24.24 17.92 4.97
CA GLY A 433 -23.77 19.08 5.73
C GLY A 433 -22.65 19.88 5.06
N VAL A 434 -22.11 19.38 3.95
CA VAL A 434 -21.24 20.17 3.08
C VAL A 434 -22.07 21.26 2.40
N VAL A 435 -21.83 22.53 2.76
CA VAL A 435 -22.57 23.69 2.23
C VAL A 435 -21.93 24.16 0.92
N GLY A 436 -22.76 24.37 -0.11
CA GLY A 436 -22.35 25.03 -1.37
C GLY A 436 -22.28 24.12 -2.60
N SER A 437 -21.68 24.61 -3.69
CA SER A 437 -21.53 23.92 -4.99
C SER A 437 -20.30 22.99 -5.04
N LEU A 438 -19.99 22.34 -3.92
CA LEU A 438 -18.82 21.47 -3.81
C LEU A 438 -19.04 20.17 -4.58
N HIS A 439 -18.04 19.78 -5.35
CA HIS A 439 -17.96 18.50 -6.06
C HIS A 439 -16.49 18.06 -6.07
N TRP A 440 -16.21 16.78 -6.29
CA TRP A 440 -14.84 16.24 -6.19
C TRP A 440 -13.80 16.95 -7.06
N GLY A 441 -14.23 17.65 -8.12
CA GLY A 441 -13.38 18.46 -8.99
C GLY A 441 -12.85 19.74 -8.37
N ASN A 442 -13.61 20.37 -7.46
CA ASN A 442 -13.26 21.64 -6.81
C ASN A 442 -12.90 21.50 -5.33
N MET A 443 -12.73 20.26 -4.85
CA MET A 443 -12.24 19.95 -3.52
C MET A 443 -10.72 19.75 -3.52
N SER A 444 -10.06 20.21 -2.46
CA SER A 444 -8.62 20.01 -2.26
C SER A 444 -8.32 18.57 -1.86
N LEU A 445 -7.80 17.79 -2.81
CA LEU A 445 -7.50 16.36 -2.65
C LEU A 445 -6.02 16.12 -2.87
N TYR A 446 -5.43 15.23 -2.09
CA TYR A 446 -4.09 14.74 -2.40
C TYR A 446 -4.18 13.84 -3.63
N ALA A 447 -3.38 14.16 -4.65
CA ALA A 447 -3.28 13.37 -5.87
C ALA A 447 -1.82 13.20 -6.27
N ASP A 448 -1.47 12.00 -6.72
CA ASP A 448 -0.14 11.65 -7.20
C ASP A 448 -0.04 11.89 -8.71
N PHE A 449 0.93 12.70 -9.12
CA PHE A 449 1.11 13.06 -10.52
C PHE A 449 1.70 11.93 -11.36
N PHE A 450 2.49 11.04 -10.74
CA PHE A 450 3.12 9.91 -11.42
C PHE A 450 2.17 8.71 -11.52
N SER A 451 1.58 8.21 -10.45
CA SER A 451 0.61 7.11 -10.56
C SER A 451 -0.69 7.57 -11.22
N GLY A 452 -1.05 8.86 -11.06
CA GLY A 452 -2.37 9.39 -11.39
C GLY A 452 -3.43 9.02 -10.36
N SER A 453 -3.03 8.50 -9.19
CA SER A 453 -3.95 8.08 -8.14
C SER A 453 -4.41 9.27 -7.29
N VAL A 454 -5.64 9.16 -6.79
CA VAL A 454 -6.20 10.01 -5.74
C VAL A 454 -6.55 9.07 -4.59
N PRO A 455 -5.63 8.74 -3.67
CA PRO A 455 -5.77 7.61 -2.74
C PRO A 455 -6.92 7.79 -1.74
N VAL A 456 -7.45 6.70 -1.17
CA VAL A 456 -8.47 6.79 -0.10
C VAL A 456 -7.87 7.34 1.19
N THR A 457 -6.69 6.85 1.55
CA THR A 457 -5.92 7.29 2.71
C THR A 457 -4.54 7.79 2.32
N LEU A 458 -4.05 8.80 3.03
CA LEU A 458 -2.70 9.31 2.91
C LEU A 458 -1.91 8.94 4.16
N HIS A 459 -0.80 8.22 3.99
CA HIS A 459 0.06 7.77 5.09
C HIS A 459 1.32 8.66 5.13
N HIS A 460 1.38 9.55 6.13
CA HIS A 460 2.43 10.58 6.28
C HIS A 460 3.68 10.03 7.00
N ASP A 461 4.27 8.97 6.45
CA ASP A 461 5.46 8.30 6.95
C ASP A 461 6.79 8.93 6.45
N ALA A 462 6.72 9.93 5.57
CA ALA A 462 7.88 10.72 5.16
C ALA A 462 8.56 11.41 6.36
N TYR A 463 9.82 11.07 6.64
CA TYR A 463 10.56 11.56 7.81
C TYR A 463 11.77 12.42 7.46
N ARG A 464 12.28 12.33 6.23
CA ARG A 464 13.48 13.04 5.76
C ARG A 464 13.21 14.55 5.70
N ASP A 465 14.26 15.35 5.86
CA ASP A 465 14.23 16.81 5.69
C ASP A 465 13.11 17.53 6.48
N GLY A 466 12.76 17.01 7.66
CA GLY A 466 11.70 17.56 8.51
C GLY A 466 10.28 17.29 8.02
N LEU A 467 10.10 16.47 6.98
CA LEU A 467 8.80 16.25 6.33
C LEU A 467 7.78 15.51 7.21
N LYS A 468 8.20 14.95 8.35
CA LYS A 468 7.25 14.43 9.35
C LYS A 468 6.30 15.51 9.85
N ALA A 469 6.71 16.79 9.81
CA ALA A 469 5.88 17.94 10.14
C ALA A 469 4.63 18.07 9.24
N ARG A 470 4.59 17.43 8.06
CA ARG A 470 3.40 17.43 7.18
C ARG A 470 2.16 16.86 7.88
N VAL A 471 2.32 15.95 8.85
CA VAL A 471 1.22 15.44 9.72
C VAL A 471 0.53 16.58 10.50
N THR A 472 1.13 17.75 10.59
CA THR A 472 0.54 18.92 11.26
C THR A 472 0.33 20.08 10.29
N GLU A 473 1.26 20.30 9.38
CA GLU A 473 1.27 21.44 8.45
C GLU A 473 0.34 21.27 7.25
N TRP A 474 -0.03 20.04 6.88
CA TRP A 474 -0.91 19.79 5.72
C TRP A 474 -2.35 19.48 6.11
N TRP A 475 -2.65 19.40 7.41
CA TRP A 475 -3.98 19.03 7.90
C TRP A 475 -5.07 19.98 7.37
N ASP A 476 -4.76 21.27 7.30
CA ASP A 476 -5.66 22.32 6.80
C ASP A 476 -5.82 22.37 5.28
N ARG A 477 -5.06 21.55 4.55
CA ARG A 477 -5.19 21.40 3.09
C ARG A 477 -6.25 20.38 2.69
N THR A 478 -6.74 19.58 3.62
CA THR A 478 -7.78 18.58 3.34
C THR A 478 -9.12 19.27 3.06
N TRP A 479 -9.88 18.74 2.09
CA TRP A 479 -11.15 19.38 1.67
C TRP A 479 -12.18 19.50 2.80
N PHE A 480 -12.17 18.58 3.76
CA PHE A 480 -13.12 18.56 4.86
C PHE A 480 -12.72 19.51 5.99
N PHE A 481 -11.45 19.92 6.08
CA PHE A 481 -10.95 20.71 7.20
C PHE A 481 -11.77 21.98 7.49
N PRO A 482 -12.13 22.84 6.51
CA PRO A 482 -12.89 24.07 6.77
C PRO A 482 -14.29 23.84 7.36
N GLN A 483 -14.82 22.63 7.22
CA GLN A 483 -16.18 22.23 7.63
C GLN A 483 -16.16 21.03 8.59
N LEU A 484 -14.99 20.63 9.09
CA LEU A 484 -14.81 19.40 9.84
C LEU A 484 -15.67 19.38 11.10
N ARG A 485 -15.76 20.52 11.81
CA ARG A 485 -16.61 20.64 12.99
C ARG A 485 -18.07 20.33 12.70
N GLU A 486 -18.61 20.87 11.60
CA GLU A 486 -20.00 20.67 11.21
C GLU A 486 -20.25 19.22 10.77
N LEU A 487 -19.33 18.65 9.98
CA LEU A 487 -19.39 17.24 9.58
C LEU A 487 -19.42 16.30 10.78
N LEU A 488 -18.56 16.51 11.77
CA LEU A 488 -18.57 15.72 13.00
C LEU A 488 -19.84 15.94 13.82
N SER A 489 -20.29 17.18 14.00
CA SER A 489 -21.55 17.46 14.71
C SER A 489 -22.75 16.79 14.04
N LEU A 490 -22.77 16.66 12.71
CA LEU A 490 -23.83 15.95 12.01
C LEU A 490 -23.69 14.43 12.12
N ARG A 491 -22.46 13.91 12.02
CA ARG A 491 -22.19 12.48 12.14
C ARG A 491 -22.54 11.93 13.53
N LEU A 492 -22.34 12.74 14.57
CA LEU A 492 -22.46 12.33 15.97
C LEU A 492 -23.82 12.66 16.60
N LYS A 493 -24.72 13.34 15.87
CA LYS A 493 -26.13 13.49 16.29
C LYS A 493 -26.82 12.14 16.28
N ASP A 494 -27.75 11.93 17.22
CA ASP A 494 -28.54 10.71 17.34
C ASP A 494 -29.14 10.30 15.98
N VAL A 495 -28.58 9.24 15.40
CA VAL A 495 -29.05 8.65 14.15
C VAL A 495 -29.95 7.48 14.54
N GLN A 496 -31.25 7.57 14.20
CA GLN A 496 -32.20 6.51 14.54
C GLN A 496 -32.10 5.27 13.63
N ASP A 497 -31.42 5.37 12.48
CA ASP A 497 -31.32 4.30 11.47
C ASP A 497 -29.92 4.17 10.83
N LEU A 498 -29.44 2.94 10.62
CA LEU A 498 -28.23 2.71 9.82
C LEU A 498 -28.50 2.88 8.33
N SER A 499 -27.54 3.46 7.62
CA SER A 499 -27.54 3.55 6.17
C SER A 499 -26.45 2.67 5.55
N PRO A 500 -26.66 2.12 4.34
CA PRO A 500 -25.61 1.43 3.60
C PRO A 500 -24.40 2.33 3.33
N LEU A 501 -23.22 1.79 3.62
CA LEU A 501 -21.92 2.41 3.28
C LEU A 501 -21.70 2.37 1.77
N ALA A 502 -22.05 1.27 1.11
CA ALA A 502 -21.97 1.10 -0.34
C ALA A 502 -22.91 0.01 -0.83
N THR A 503 -23.26 0.07 -2.11
CA THR A 503 -23.95 -1.01 -2.83
C THR A 503 -23.20 -1.25 -4.14
N LEU A 504 -22.64 -2.44 -4.30
CA LEU A 504 -21.84 -2.82 -5.46
C LEU A 504 -22.58 -3.90 -6.28
N PRO A 505 -22.48 -3.87 -7.62
CA PRO A 505 -23.02 -4.93 -8.46
C PRO A 505 -22.18 -6.21 -8.30
N ALA A 506 -22.85 -7.36 -8.13
CA ALA A 506 -22.22 -8.65 -7.87
C ALA A 506 -22.81 -9.75 -8.78
N GLY A 507 -22.48 -9.71 -10.07
CA GLY A 507 -23.07 -10.55 -11.12
C GLY A 507 -24.43 -10.06 -11.62
N ASN A 508 -25.09 -10.88 -12.46
CA ASN A 508 -26.35 -10.49 -13.11
C ASN A 508 -27.49 -10.28 -12.08
N GLU A 509 -27.85 -9.02 -11.85
CA GLU A 509 -28.95 -8.53 -10.97
C GLU A 509 -28.72 -8.61 -9.45
N ASN A 510 -27.63 -9.23 -9.00
CA ASN A 510 -27.32 -9.36 -7.59
C ASN A 510 -26.51 -8.17 -7.04
N LYS A 511 -26.63 -7.94 -5.73
CA LYS A 511 -25.99 -6.81 -5.04
C LYS A 511 -25.18 -7.27 -3.83
N LEU A 512 -24.04 -6.62 -3.65
CA LEU A 512 -23.24 -6.67 -2.43
C LEU A 512 -23.43 -5.36 -1.68
N VAL A 513 -23.99 -5.41 -0.48
CA VAL A 513 -24.31 -4.21 0.31
C VAL A 513 -23.46 -4.18 1.56
N TYR A 514 -22.71 -3.10 1.76
CA TYR A 514 -21.89 -2.90 2.94
C TYR A 514 -22.60 -2.02 3.94
N TRP A 515 -22.56 -2.44 5.20
CA TRP A 515 -23.16 -1.77 6.34
C TRP A 515 -22.12 -1.52 7.44
N PRO A 516 -22.30 -0.53 8.31
CA PRO A 516 -21.59 -0.49 9.58
C PRO A 516 -22.05 -1.66 10.49
N LEU A 517 -21.36 -1.89 11.60
CA LEU A 517 -21.81 -2.85 12.61
C LEU A 517 -23.17 -2.42 13.18
N THR A 518 -23.99 -3.40 13.56
CA THR A 518 -25.28 -3.13 14.22
C THR A 518 -25.11 -2.39 15.55
N ALA A 519 -23.98 -2.54 16.22
CA ALA A 519 -23.65 -1.77 17.42
C ALA A 519 -23.51 -0.26 17.17
N ASP A 520 -23.35 0.18 15.91
CA ASP A 520 -23.35 1.62 15.57
C ASP A 520 -24.77 2.22 15.61
N LEU A 521 -25.83 1.41 15.77
CA LEU A 521 -27.19 1.89 16.04
C LEU A 521 -27.29 2.59 17.40
N THR A 522 -26.61 2.05 18.41
CA THR A 522 -26.69 2.52 19.79
C THR A 522 -25.41 3.19 20.28
N GLY A 523 -24.27 2.87 19.65
CA GLY A 523 -22.98 3.47 19.96
C GLY A 523 -22.63 4.56 18.96
N HIS A 524 -22.49 5.79 19.45
CA HIS A 524 -22.21 6.97 18.61
C HIS A 524 -20.78 7.49 18.79
N ARG A 525 -19.92 6.72 19.45
CA ARG A 525 -18.52 7.09 19.68
C ARG A 525 -17.56 6.00 19.24
N PRO A 526 -16.28 6.34 19.01
CA PRO A 526 -15.22 5.36 18.86
C PRO A 526 -15.18 4.41 20.07
N ARG A 527 -14.77 3.18 19.83
CA ARG A 527 -14.73 2.13 20.86
C ARG A 527 -13.31 1.71 21.14
N VAL A 528 -13.05 1.26 22.35
CA VAL A 528 -11.79 0.68 22.78
C VAL A 528 -12.00 -0.80 23.04
N PHE A 529 -11.28 -1.63 22.31
CA PHE A 529 -11.21 -3.06 22.57
C PHE A 529 -10.19 -3.34 23.67
N LYS A 530 -10.64 -4.05 24.71
CA LYS A 530 -9.78 -4.59 25.77
C LYS A 530 -9.85 -6.10 25.73
N ALA A 531 -8.70 -6.74 25.51
CA ALA A 531 -8.56 -8.19 25.41
C ALA A 531 -8.57 -8.91 26.79
N ASP A 532 -9.20 -8.35 27.81
CA ASP A 532 -9.24 -8.96 29.15
C ASP A 532 -9.89 -10.36 29.05
N LEU A 533 -9.18 -11.38 29.54
CA LEU A 533 -9.55 -12.79 29.41
C LEU A 533 -10.85 -13.12 30.18
N ASP A 534 -11.19 -12.32 31.20
CA ASP A 534 -12.37 -12.56 32.04
C ASP A 534 -13.63 -11.89 31.51
N SER A 535 -13.51 -10.82 30.71
CA SER A 535 -14.62 -10.07 30.10
C SER A 535 -14.11 -9.11 29.02
N PRO A 536 -13.87 -9.59 27.79
CA PRO A 536 -13.47 -8.73 26.69
C PRO A 536 -14.59 -7.73 26.42
N GLY A 537 -14.22 -6.46 26.21
CA GLY A 537 -15.18 -5.37 26.14
C GLY A 537 -14.85 -4.34 25.08
N LEU A 538 -15.92 -3.73 24.52
CA LEU A 538 -15.86 -2.61 23.58
C LEU A 538 -16.49 -1.37 24.22
N GLY A 539 -15.74 -0.74 25.12
CA GLY A 539 -16.19 0.49 25.78
C GLY A 539 -16.06 1.71 24.87
N GLU A 540 -17.01 2.65 24.92
CA GLU A 540 -16.87 3.92 24.22
C GLU A 540 -15.76 4.78 24.84
N ILE A 541 -15.04 5.53 23.98
CA ILE A 541 -14.08 6.54 24.41
C ILE A 541 -14.56 7.94 24.02
N SER A 542 -14.35 8.91 24.91
CA SER A 542 -14.64 10.31 24.63
C SER A 542 -13.58 10.92 23.70
N PHE A 543 -13.95 11.93 22.91
CA PHE A 543 -12.96 12.71 22.14
C PHE A 543 -11.93 13.37 23.07
N GLU A 544 -12.35 13.79 24.26
CA GLU A 544 -11.47 14.40 25.25
C GLU A 544 -10.36 13.43 25.70
N ASP A 545 -10.70 12.17 25.96
CA ASP A 545 -9.74 11.17 26.39
C ASP A 545 -8.90 10.65 25.23
N MET A 546 -9.46 10.56 24.02
CA MET A 546 -8.77 10.07 22.84
C MET A 546 -7.79 11.10 22.25
N CYS A 547 -8.19 12.37 22.20
CA CYS A 547 -7.48 13.43 21.50
C CYS A 547 -6.48 14.20 22.37
N ARG A 548 -6.44 13.92 23.68
CA ARG A 548 -5.55 14.58 24.64
C ARG A 548 -4.09 14.61 24.15
N PRO A 549 -3.49 15.79 23.91
CA PRO A 549 -2.08 15.92 23.56
C PRO A 549 -1.16 15.48 24.73
N PRO A 550 0.05 14.98 24.42
CA PRO A 550 1.05 14.71 25.45
C PRO A 550 1.36 15.97 26.27
N GLY A 551 1.24 15.88 27.59
CA GLY A 551 1.55 16.99 28.50
C GLY A 551 0.45 18.06 28.62
N GLU A 552 -0.75 17.84 28.09
CA GLU A 552 -1.91 18.69 28.41
C GLU A 552 -2.22 18.58 29.92
N THR A 553 -2.05 19.70 30.61
CA THR A 553 -2.46 19.92 32.00
C THR A 553 -3.53 21.01 32.02
N PRO A 554 -4.34 21.15 33.10
CA PRO A 554 -5.39 22.18 33.17
C PRO A 554 -4.93 23.63 32.93
N ASP A 555 -3.62 23.90 33.01
CA ASP A 555 -2.96 25.19 32.78
C ASP A 555 -2.42 25.39 31.34
N VAL A 556 -2.47 24.38 30.48
CA VAL A 556 -2.08 24.47 29.05
C VAL A 556 -3.24 25.05 28.23
N ARG A 557 -2.93 26.03 27.37
CA ARG A 557 -3.93 26.79 26.59
C ARG A 557 -4.40 26.12 25.29
N THR A 558 -3.69 25.10 24.81
CA THR A 558 -3.98 24.51 23.50
C THR A 558 -4.73 23.20 23.67
N HIS A 559 -6.04 23.24 23.50
CA HIS A 559 -6.87 22.05 23.58
C HIS A 559 -6.89 21.31 22.24
N TRP A 560 -7.28 20.03 22.26
CA TRP A 560 -7.31 19.23 21.03
C TRP A 560 -8.18 19.85 19.92
N TYR A 561 -9.31 20.45 20.28
CA TYR A 561 -10.23 21.05 19.32
C TYR A 561 -9.66 22.30 18.66
N ASP A 562 -8.75 23.04 19.32
CA ASP A 562 -8.08 24.18 18.72
C ASP A 562 -7.18 23.75 17.57
N GLU A 563 -6.57 22.56 17.69
CA GLU A 563 -5.63 22.04 16.71
C GLU A 563 -6.31 21.19 15.62
N ILE A 564 -7.42 20.52 15.95
CA ILE A 564 -8.20 19.74 14.99
C ILE A 564 -9.04 20.63 14.08
N PHE A 565 -9.67 21.68 14.60
CA PHE A 565 -10.56 22.54 13.82
C PHE A 565 -9.91 23.85 13.34
N ARG A 566 -8.99 24.43 14.14
CA ARG A 566 -8.39 25.78 13.94
C ARG A 566 -9.38 26.87 13.52
N ASP A 567 -10.61 26.78 13.99
CA ASP A 567 -11.70 27.67 13.58
C ASP A 567 -12.01 28.78 14.59
N GLY A 568 -11.30 28.80 15.72
CA GLY A 568 -11.48 29.79 16.78
C GLY A 568 -12.82 29.70 17.51
N LYS A 569 -13.61 28.64 17.30
CA LYS A 569 -14.92 28.45 17.94
C LYS A 569 -14.84 27.81 19.33
N GLY A 570 -13.65 27.39 19.75
CA GLY A 570 -13.40 26.78 21.06
C GLY A 570 -13.99 25.38 21.19
N THR A 571 -14.46 25.05 22.39
CA THR A 571 -14.86 23.70 22.81
C THR A 571 -15.80 23.01 21.82
N PHE A 572 -15.59 21.70 21.64
CA PHE A 572 -16.47 20.85 20.86
C PHE A 572 -17.35 20.01 21.78
N SER A 573 -18.66 20.22 21.70
CA SER A 573 -19.67 19.44 22.40
C SER A 573 -20.60 18.81 21.38
N VAL A 574 -20.90 17.52 21.57
CA VAL A 574 -21.90 16.78 20.80
C VAL A 574 -23.14 16.64 21.65
#